data_AF-A0A961T999-F1
#
_entry.id   AF-A0A961T999-F1
#
_cell.length_a   1.000
_cell.length_b   1.000
_cell.length_c   1.000
_cell.angle_alpha   90.00
_cell.angle_beta   90.00
_cell.angle_gamma   90.00
#
_symmetry.space_group_name_H-M   'P 1'
#
loop_
_entity.id
_entity.type
_entity.pdbx_description
1 polymer ?
#
loop_
_entity_poly.entity_id
_entity_poly.type
_entity_poly.pdbx_seq_one_letter_code
_entity_poly.pdbx_strand_id
1 'polypeptide(L)'
;MLAPERHDLKGHKVLVLGRAFKDNCPDIRNSKSFAVIDSLWNRGADVYSYDPIADDSHFEGGRGAILVEEIAEFAPYDAVVVTAAHDVFKRDLDVFKLASVLPRMAPLVDLRKLVDPELARLHFNYWTP
;
A
#
# COMPACT_ATOMS: atom_id res chain seq x y z
N MET A 1 1.55 19.07 -26.80
CA MET A 1 1.88 18.05 -25.78
C MET A 1 0.76 18.07 -24.76
N LEU A 2 -0.12 17.06 -24.77
CA LEU A 2 -1.10 16.88 -23.70
C LEU A 2 -0.31 16.43 -22.46
N ALA A 3 -0.40 17.17 -21.35
CA ALA A 3 0.07 16.65 -20.07
C ALA A 3 -0.67 15.33 -19.80
N PRO A 4 -0.01 14.28 -19.28
CA PRO A 4 -0.71 13.06 -18.90
C PRO A 4 -1.87 13.44 -17.98
N GLU A 5 -3.06 12.90 -18.23
CA GLU A 5 -4.22 13.10 -17.37
C GLU A 5 -3.82 12.83 -15.93
N ARG A 6 -3.75 13.88 -15.10
CA ARG A 6 -3.59 13.71 -13.66
C ARG A 6 -4.93 13.23 -13.15
N HIS A 7 -5.11 11.91 -13.07
CA HIS A 7 -6.25 11.34 -12.34
C HIS A 7 -6.16 11.81 -10.89
N ASP A 8 -7.06 12.74 -10.54
CA ASP A 8 -7.32 13.18 -9.18
C ASP A 8 -7.75 11.96 -8.35
N LEU A 9 -7.11 11.75 -7.21
CA LEU A 9 -7.40 10.65 -6.29
C LEU A 9 -8.27 11.10 -5.11
N LYS A 10 -8.78 12.33 -5.13
CA LYS A 10 -9.64 12.87 -4.09
C LYS A 10 -10.78 11.91 -3.73
N GLY A 11 -10.91 11.65 -2.43
CA GLY A 11 -11.95 10.78 -1.85
C GLY A 11 -11.72 9.28 -2.04
N HIS A 12 -10.60 8.86 -2.62
CA HIS A 12 -10.23 7.44 -2.70
C HIS A 12 -9.34 7.06 -1.51
N LYS A 13 -9.67 5.94 -0.87
CA LYS A 13 -8.88 5.36 0.22
C LYS A 13 -7.82 4.42 -0.36
N VAL A 14 -6.55 4.69 -0.09
CA VAL A 14 -5.45 3.85 -0.59
C VAL A 14 -4.66 3.28 0.58
N LEU A 15 -4.58 1.95 0.67
CA LEU A 15 -3.78 1.26 1.66
C LEU A 15 -2.37 0.99 1.12
N VAL A 16 -1.34 1.44 1.84
CA VAL A 16 0.07 1.16 1.56
C VAL A 16 0.61 0.18 2.59
N LEU A 17 0.97 -1.03 2.13
CA LEU A 17 1.56 -2.08 2.94
C LEU A 17 3.09 -1.96 2.90
N GLY A 18 3.70 -1.65 4.04
CA GLY A 18 5.13 -1.42 4.19
C GLY A 18 5.51 0.07 4.32
N ARG A 19 6.32 0.35 5.32
CA ARG A 19 6.95 1.64 5.64
C ARG A 19 8.45 1.52 5.83
N ALA A 20 8.94 0.36 6.29
CA ALA A 20 10.34 0.08 6.51
C ALA A 20 11.23 0.36 5.29
N PHE A 21 12.45 0.84 5.56
CA PHE A 21 13.49 1.05 4.55
C PHE A 21 13.93 -0.26 3.87
N LYS A 22 13.93 -1.34 4.65
CA LYS A 22 14.33 -2.67 4.21
C LYS A 22 13.41 -3.71 4.84
N ASP A 23 13.16 -4.79 4.10
CA ASP A 23 12.44 -5.95 4.59
C ASP A 23 13.00 -6.42 5.95
N ASN A 24 12.09 -6.67 6.88
CA ASN A 24 12.34 -7.14 8.25
C ASN A 24 13.25 -6.21 9.10
N CYS A 25 13.31 -4.92 8.78
CA CYS A 25 14.05 -3.92 9.55
C CYS A 25 13.10 -2.80 10.00
N PRO A 26 13.12 -2.38 11.28
CA PRO A 26 12.20 -1.34 11.76
C PRO A 26 12.55 0.07 11.26
N ASP A 27 13.76 0.30 10.74
CA ASP A 27 14.20 1.64 10.35
C ASP A 27 13.39 2.18 9.16
N ILE A 28 12.83 3.37 9.31
CA ILE A 28 12.03 4.05 8.28
C ILE A 28 12.74 5.25 7.64
N ARG A 29 13.83 5.79 8.21
CA ARG A 29 14.33 7.16 7.92
C ARG A 29 14.64 7.47 6.45
N ASN A 30 14.90 6.46 5.62
CA ASN A 30 15.20 6.61 4.19
C ASN A 30 14.29 5.75 3.29
N SER A 31 13.11 5.37 3.79
CA SER A 31 12.24 4.46 3.06
C SER A 31 11.72 5.04 1.74
N LYS A 32 11.76 4.21 0.69
CA LYS A 32 11.22 4.54 -0.62
C LYS A 32 9.69 4.51 -0.64
N SER A 33 9.04 3.81 0.29
CA SER A 33 7.58 3.79 0.35
C SER A 33 7.00 5.16 0.69
N PHE A 34 7.78 6.04 1.33
CA PHE A 34 7.36 7.41 1.56
C PHE A 34 7.17 8.22 0.27
N ALA A 35 7.97 7.99 -0.77
CA ALA A 35 7.73 8.62 -2.07
C ALA A 35 6.39 8.17 -2.70
N VAL A 36 5.97 6.92 -2.43
CA VAL A 36 4.67 6.40 -2.86
C VAL A 36 3.54 7.07 -2.08
N ILE A 37 3.66 7.10 -0.74
CA ILE A 37 2.71 7.75 0.16
C ILE A 37 2.53 9.22 -0.21
N ASP A 38 3.63 9.97 -0.33
CA ASP A 38 3.62 11.40 -0.66
C ASP A 38 2.99 11.64 -2.04
N SER A 39 3.26 10.79 -3.03
CA SER A 39 2.68 10.91 -4.37
C SER A 39 1.16 10.69 -4.36
N LEU A 40 0.67 9.70 -3.62
CA LEU A 40 -0.77 9.43 -3.48
C LEU A 40 -1.47 10.57 -2.74
N TRP A 41 -0.90 11.01 -1.62
CA TRP A 41 -1.45 12.08 -0.80
C TRP A 41 -1.48 13.42 -1.54
N ASN A 42 -0.40 13.78 -2.25
CA ASN A 42 -0.35 15.00 -3.07
C ASN A 42 -1.36 14.99 -4.23
N ARG A 43 -1.88 13.81 -4.60
CA ARG A 43 -2.96 13.65 -5.59
C ARG A 43 -4.35 13.62 -4.97
N GLY A 44 -4.47 13.84 -3.65
CA GLY A 44 -5.72 13.95 -2.91
C GLY A 44 -6.24 12.66 -2.30
N ALA A 45 -5.51 11.54 -2.37
CA ALA A 45 -5.95 10.28 -1.78
C ALA A 45 -5.95 10.34 -0.24
N ASP A 46 -6.91 9.65 0.37
CA ASP A 46 -6.89 9.31 1.79
C ASP A 46 -5.96 8.10 1.96
N VAL A 47 -4.71 8.35 2.36
CA VAL A 47 -3.68 7.31 2.44
C VAL A 47 -3.70 6.67 3.82
N TYR A 48 -3.77 5.34 3.84
CA TYR A 48 -3.65 4.51 5.04
C TYR A 48 -2.39 3.68 4.90
N SER A 49 -1.67 3.44 6.01
CA SER A 49 -0.45 2.64 5.95
C SER A 49 -0.37 1.62 7.08
N TYR A 50 -0.04 0.39 6.72
CA TYR A 50 0.23 -0.70 7.65
C TYR A 50 1.64 -1.25 7.45
N ASP A 51 2.39 -1.35 8.54
CA ASP A 51 3.67 -2.05 8.60
C ASP A 51 3.87 -2.56 10.03
N PRO A 52 3.82 -3.88 10.25
CA PRO A 52 3.99 -4.46 11.58
C PRO A 52 5.44 -4.49 12.09
N ILE A 53 6.41 -4.12 11.25
CA ILE A 53 7.84 -4.14 11.57
C ILE A 53 8.39 -2.72 11.80
N ALA A 54 7.82 -1.72 11.14
CA ALA A 54 8.30 -0.34 11.22
C ALA A 54 8.29 0.21 12.66
N ASP A 55 9.37 0.91 13.02
CA ASP A 55 9.41 1.76 14.20
C ASP A 55 9.00 3.18 13.81
N ASP A 56 7.76 3.51 14.12
CA ASP A 56 7.15 4.79 13.79
C ASP A 56 7.52 5.91 14.78
N SER A 57 8.44 5.70 15.73
CA SER A 57 8.96 6.76 16.62
C SER A 57 9.59 7.93 15.86
N HIS A 58 10.05 7.67 14.63
CA HIS A 58 10.61 8.66 13.71
C HIS A 58 9.64 9.04 12.58
N PHE A 59 8.37 8.61 12.66
CA PHE A 59 7.35 9.01 11.72
C PHE A 59 6.90 10.43 12.07
N GLU A 60 7.59 11.41 11.51
CA GLU A 60 7.14 12.79 11.53
C GLU A 60 5.83 12.83 10.75
N GLY A 61 4.70 13.04 11.43
CA GLY A 61 3.32 12.98 10.91
C GLY A 61 2.97 13.96 9.77
N GLY A 62 3.95 14.36 8.96
CA GLY A 62 3.86 15.30 7.85
C GLY A 62 3.64 14.67 6.47
N ARG A 63 3.34 13.37 6.38
CA ARG A 63 3.10 12.68 5.08
C ARG A 63 1.63 12.40 4.78
N GLY A 64 0.72 12.87 5.63
CA GLY A 64 -0.73 12.76 5.41
C GLY A 64 -1.32 11.35 5.46
N ALA A 65 -0.49 10.33 5.69
CA ALA A 65 -0.95 8.96 5.87
C ALA A 65 -1.44 8.71 7.30
N ILE A 66 -2.56 8.02 7.40
CA ILE A 66 -3.11 7.48 8.64
C ILE A 66 -2.44 6.12 8.88
N LEU A 67 -1.73 5.97 9.99
CA LEU A 67 -1.17 4.68 10.39
C LEU A 67 -2.29 3.83 10.97
N VAL A 68 -2.41 2.59 10.49
CA VAL A 68 -3.41 1.63 10.97
C VAL A 68 -2.71 0.48 11.69
N GLU A 69 -3.35 -0.09 12.70
CA GLU A 69 -2.81 -1.24 13.43
C GLU A 69 -3.19 -2.58 12.77
N GLU A 70 -4.27 -2.57 12.00
CA GLU A 70 -4.72 -3.72 11.22
C GLU A 70 -5.12 -3.29 9.82
N ILE A 71 -4.86 -4.15 8.82
CA ILE A 71 -5.23 -3.84 7.43
C ILE A 71 -6.75 -3.66 7.25
N ALA A 72 -7.59 -4.16 8.16
CA ALA A 72 -9.05 -4.12 8.04
C ALA A 72 -9.70 -2.83 8.57
N GLU A 73 -8.98 -2.00 9.34
CA GLU A 73 -9.55 -0.92 10.17
C GLU A 73 -10.40 0.09 9.38
N PHE A 74 -10.02 0.39 8.13
CA PHE A 74 -10.73 1.32 7.24
C PHE A 74 -11.19 0.68 5.92
N ALA A 75 -11.27 -0.64 5.87
CA ALA A 75 -11.75 -1.36 4.70
C ALA A 75 -13.23 -1.02 4.39
N PRO A 76 -13.69 -1.17 3.12
CA PRO A 76 -12.88 -1.50 1.95
C PRO A 76 -12.04 -0.30 1.48
N TYR A 77 -10.86 -0.56 0.94
CA TYR A 77 -10.04 0.45 0.26
C TYR A 77 -10.32 0.43 -1.24
N ASP A 78 -10.03 1.54 -1.92
CA ASP A 78 -10.17 1.64 -3.37
C ASP A 78 -8.92 1.15 -4.10
N ALA A 79 -7.76 1.10 -3.42
CA ALA A 79 -6.54 0.48 -3.95
C ALA A 79 -5.64 -0.02 -2.81
N VAL A 80 -4.81 -1.02 -3.11
CA VAL A 80 -3.72 -1.48 -2.24
C VAL A 80 -2.39 -1.38 -2.99
N VAL A 81 -1.35 -0.90 -2.30
CA VAL A 81 0.03 -0.86 -2.79
C VAL A 81 0.94 -1.63 -1.82
N VAL A 82 1.62 -2.66 -2.30
CA VAL A 82 2.61 -3.42 -1.53
C VAL A 82 4.00 -2.89 -1.82
N THR A 83 4.70 -2.41 -0.78
CA THR A 83 6.00 -1.74 -0.91
C THR A 83 7.14 -2.44 -0.17
N ALA A 84 6.83 -3.35 0.77
CA ALA A 84 7.82 -4.14 1.51
C ALA A 84 7.51 -5.64 1.45
N ALA A 85 8.55 -6.47 1.55
CA ALA A 85 8.47 -7.93 1.52
C ALA A 85 8.85 -8.53 2.88
N HIS A 86 8.22 -8.04 3.96
CA HIS A 86 8.39 -8.61 5.28
C HIS A 86 7.95 -10.08 5.31
N ASP A 87 8.56 -10.88 6.19
CA ASP A 87 8.23 -12.31 6.27
C ASP A 87 6.80 -12.56 6.75
N VAL A 88 6.27 -11.65 7.59
CA VAL A 88 4.84 -11.61 7.95
C VAL A 88 3.95 -11.41 6.74
N PHE A 89 4.31 -10.51 5.81
CA PHE A 89 3.56 -10.32 4.58
C PHE A 89 3.64 -11.53 3.64
N LYS A 90 4.83 -12.12 3.47
CA LYS A 90 4.98 -13.34 2.66
C LYS A 90 4.16 -14.52 3.18
N ARG A 91 3.96 -14.60 4.50
CA ARG A 91 3.20 -15.66 5.16
C ARG A 91 1.69 -15.39 5.14
N ASP A 92 1.29 -14.15 5.39
CA ASP A 92 -0.09 -13.82 5.75
C ASP A 92 -0.85 -13.07 4.64
N LEU A 93 -0.16 -12.48 3.65
CA LEU A 93 -0.82 -11.84 2.50
C LEU A 93 -0.96 -12.83 1.34
N ASP A 94 -2.18 -13.32 1.15
CA ASP A 94 -2.62 -13.97 -0.08
C ASP A 94 -3.76 -13.17 -0.75
N VAL A 95 -4.23 -13.66 -1.89
CA VAL A 95 -5.30 -13.02 -2.66
C VAL A 95 -6.61 -12.93 -1.86
N PHE A 96 -6.90 -13.91 -1.00
CA PHE A 96 -8.13 -13.93 -0.21
C PHE A 96 -8.09 -12.93 0.95
N LYS A 97 -6.92 -12.81 1.60
CA LYS A 97 -6.67 -11.79 2.62
C LYS A 97 -6.77 -10.38 2.03
N LEU A 98 -6.25 -10.16 0.83
CA LEU A 98 -6.42 -8.89 0.13
C LEU A 98 -7.89 -8.67 -0.28
N ALA A 99 -8.60 -9.72 -0.70
CA ALA A 99 -10.01 -9.62 -1.11
C ALA A 99 -10.95 -9.30 0.06
N SER A 100 -10.54 -9.52 1.31
CA SER A 100 -11.32 -9.10 2.48
C SER A 100 -11.24 -7.59 2.75
N VAL A 101 -10.28 -6.87 2.14
CA VAL A 101 -10.09 -5.42 2.34
C VAL A 101 -10.16 -4.61 1.04
N LEU A 102 -10.06 -5.26 -0.12
CA LEU A 102 -10.02 -4.65 -1.44
C LEU A 102 -11.15 -5.22 -2.32
N PRO A 103 -12.06 -4.38 -2.86
CA PRO A 103 -13.12 -4.83 -3.74
C PRO A 103 -12.60 -5.51 -5.01
N ARG A 104 -13.45 -6.34 -5.60
CA ARG A 104 -13.13 -7.03 -6.87
C ARG A 104 -12.82 -6.00 -7.97
N MET A 105 -11.81 -6.30 -8.79
CA MET A 105 -11.28 -5.45 -9.87
C MET A 105 -10.68 -4.12 -9.44
N ALA A 106 -10.63 -3.81 -8.14
CA ALA A 106 -9.91 -2.64 -7.66
C ALA A 106 -8.38 -2.82 -7.91
N PRO A 107 -7.61 -1.72 -8.04
CA PRO A 107 -6.18 -1.78 -8.25
C PRO A 107 -5.41 -2.43 -7.09
N LEU A 108 -4.62 -3.45 -7.43
CA LEU A 108 -3.60 -4.02 -6.56
C LEU A 108 -2.24 -3.82 -7.22
N VAL A 109 -1.38 -3.01 -6.61
CA VAL A 109 -0.03 -2.70 -7.08
C VAL A 109 0.96 -3.42 -6.19
N ASP A 110 1.59 -4.48 -6.68
CA ASP A 110 2.56 -5.27 -5.92
C ASP A 110 3.98 -5.03 -6.42
N LEU A 111 4.72 -4.15 -5.74
CA LEU A 111 6.11 -3.82 -6.07
C LEU A 111 7.11 -4.90 -5.63
N ARG A 112 6.63 -5.93 -4.93
CA ARG A 112 7.46 -6.92 -4.24
C ARG A 112 7.20 -8.36 -4.70
N LYS A 113 6.18 -8.58 -5.54
CA LYS A 113 5.82 -9.88 -6.13
C LYS A 113 5.50 -10.92 -5.05
N LEU A 114 4.71 -10.54 -4.06
CA LEU A 114 4.33 -11.38 -2.94
C LEU A 114 3.15 -12.31 -3.26
N VAL A 115 2.24 -11.88 -4.14
CA VAL A 115 1.04 -12.66 -4.45
C VAL A 115 1.14 -13.40 -5.78
N ASP A 116 0.45 -14.53 -5.87
CA ASP A 116 0.33 -15.28 -7.12
C ASP A 116 -0.32 -14.40 -8.21
N PRO A 117 0.37 -14.16 -9.34
CA PRO A 117 -0.05 -13.17 -10.32
C PRO A 117 -1.19 -13.66 -11.21
N GLU A 118 -1.44 -14.97 -11.32
CA GLU A 118 -2.58 -15.50 -12.06
C GLU A 118 -3.85 -15.35 -11.23
N LEU A 119 -3.81 -15.80 -9.98
CA LEU A 119 -4.91 -15.67 -9.04
C LEU A 119 -5.23 -14.20 -8.74
N ALA A 120 -4.22 -13.34 -8.57
CA ALA A 120 -4.44 -11.92 -8.33
C ALA A 120 -5.20 -11.25 -9.50
N ARG A 121 -4.90 -11.62 -10.76
CA ARG A 121 -5.60 -11.06 -11.94
C ARG A 121 -7.04 -11.53 -12.09
N LEU A 122 -7.42 -12.65 -11.47
CA LEU A 122 -8.82 -13.08 -11.42
C LEU A 122 -9.67 -12.22 -10.45
N HIS A 123 -9.01 -11.62 -9.46
CA HIS A 123 -9.65 -10.87 -8.36
C HIS A 123 -9.51 -9.35 -8.48
N PHE A 124 -8.39 -8.85 -9.01
CA PHE A 124 -8.02 -7.43 -8.98
C PHE A 124 -7.52 -6.96 -10.34
N ASN A 125 -7.50 -5.63 -10.54
CA ASN A 125 -6.67 -5.03 -11.58
C ASN A 125 -5.22 -5.03 -11.09
N TYR A 126 -4.57 -6.18 -11.26
CA TYR A 126 -3.26 -6.47 -10.69
C TYR A 126 -2.11 -5.97 -11.55
N TRP A 127 -1.23 -5.16 -10.95
CA TRP A 127 -0.01 -4.68 -11.57
C TRP A 127 1.21 -5.03 -10.71
N THR A 128 2.30 -5.42 -11.35
CA THR A 128 3.59 -5.71 -10.73
C THR A 128 4.71 -5.38 -11.74
N PRO A 129 5.88 -4.86 -11.32
CA PRO A 129 6.97 -4.47 -12.23
C PRO A 129 7.80 -5.64 -12.78
#